data_AF-A0A2D8KRU0-F1
#
_entry.id   AF-A0A2D8KRU0-F1
#
_cell.length_a   1.000
_cell.length_b   1.000
_cell.length_c   1.000
_cell.angle_alpha   90.00
_cell.angle_beta   90.00
_cell.angle_gamma   90.00
#
_symmetry.space_group_name_H-M   'P 1'
#
loop_
_entity.id
_entity.type
_entity.pdbx_description
1 polymer ?
#
loop_
_entity_poly.entity_id
_entity_poly.type
_entity_poly.pdbx_seq_one_letter_code
_entity_poly.pdbx_strand_id
1 'polypeptide(L)' 'MSENATENQPVKNKNIWNLVLGILFLGYGAFRLWQKTQMEETDTFGVLLSLVLIGIGIYDLYKYFKGV' A
#
# COMPACT_ATOMS: atom_id res chain seq x y z
N MET A 1 30.80 26.83 -28.13
CA MET A 1 30.29 25.46 -27.90
C MET A 1 29.93 25.40 -26.42
N SER A 2 28.66 25.57 -26.05
CA SER A 2 28.24 25.51 -24.65
C SER A 2 27.75 24.09 -24.39
N GLU A 3 28.47 23.35 -23.55
CA GLU A 3 28.03 22.04 -23.06
C GLU A 3 26.78 22.25 -22.21
N ASN A 4 25.62 21.85 -22.76
CA ASN A 4 24.40 21.71 -21.99
C ASN A 4 24.56 20.48 -21.10
N ALA A 5 24.97 20.69 -19.85
CA ALA A 5 24.89 19.69 -18.81
C ALA A 5 23.41 19.34 -18.60
N THR A 6 22.96 18.24 -19.20
CA THR A 6 21.69 17.62 -18.88
C THR A 6 21.71 17.25 -17.40
N GLU A 7 21.02 18.05 -16.60
CA GLU A 7 20.70 17.79 -15.21
C GLU A 7 20.02 16.42 -15.14
N ASN A 8 20.79 15.38 -14.82
CA ASN A 8 20.29 14.06 -14.53
C ASN A 8 19.55 14.14 -13.20
N GLN A 9 18.29 14.58 -13.22
CA GLN A 9 17.43 14.40 -12.07
C GLN A 9 17.41 12.91 -11.75
N PRO A 10 17.70 12.49 -10.50
CA PRO A 10 17.66 11.08 -10.16
C PRO A 10 16.26 10.61 -10.47
N VAL A 11 16.14 9.71 -11.45
CA VAL A 11 14.88 9.02 -11.75
C VAL A 11 14.49 8.35 -10.44
N LYS A 12 13.55 8.98 -9.73
CA LYS A 12 13.08 8.57 -8.41
C LYS A 12 12.50 7.18 -8.60
N ASN A 13 13.32 6.17 -8.31
CA ASN A 13 13.07 4.79 -8.68
C ASN A 13 11.87 4.32 -7.85
N LYS A 14 10.68 4.37 -8.45
CA LYS A 14 9.42 4.09 -7.76
C LYS A 14 9.50 2.64 -7.30
N ASN A 15 9.52 2.43 -5.98
CA ASN A 15 9.72 1.09 -5.43
C ASN A 15 8.47 0.24 -5.67
N ILE A 16 8.45 -0.54 -6.77
CA ILE A 16 7.33 -1.38 -7.22
C ILE A 16 6.86 -2.34 -6.11
N TRP A 17 7.74 -2.71 -5.18
CA TRP A 17 7.37 -3.51 -4.01
C TRP A 17 6.31 -2.84 -3.13
N ASN A 18 6.35 -1.52 -2.97
CA ASN A 18 5.31 -0.79 -2.23
C ASN A 18 3.96 -0.87 -2.96
N LEU A 19 3.96 -0.89 -4.30
CA LEU A 19 2.73 -1.06 -5.07
C LEU A 19 2.16 -2.47 -4.87
N VAL A 20 2.99 -3.50 -5.02
CA VAL A 20 2.55 -4.90 -4.94
C VAL A 20 2.07 -5.23 -3.52
N LEU A 21 2.86 -4.91 -2.50
CA LEU A 21 2.49 -5.14 -1.10
C LEU A 21 1.24 -4.36 -0.73
N GLY A 22 1.15 -3.10 -1.14
CA GLY A 22 0.00 -2.30 -0.79
C GLY A 22 -1.30 -2.82 -1.42
N ILE A 23 -1.29 -3.25 -2.68
CA ILE A 23 -2.47 -3.87 -3.33
C ILE A 23 -2.83 -5.17 -2.62
N LEU A 24 -1.85 -6.01 -2.30
CA LEU A 24 -2.08 -7.28 -1.60
C LEU A 24 -2.69 -7.07 -0.21
N PHE A 25 -2.14 -6.14 0.58
CA PHE A 25 -2.64 -5.86 1.92
C PHE A 25 -4.02 -5.20 1.90
N LEU A 26 -4.26 -4.29 0.97
CA LEU A 26 -5.55 -3.62 0.85
C LEU A 26 -6.62 -4.59 0.36
N GLY A 27 -6.32 -5.42 -0.64
CA GLY A 27 -7.23 -6.46 -1.14
C GLY A 27 -7.53 -7.53 -0.09
N TYR A 28 -6.50 -8.09 0.55
CA TYR A 28 -6.68 -9.13 1.58
C TYR A 28 -7.35 -8.58 2.85
N GLY A 29 -6.94 -7.39 3.30
CA GLY A 29 -7.53 -6.72 4.46
C GLY A 29 -9.00 -6.40 4.25
N ALA A 30 -9.37 -5.86 3.07
CA ALA A 30 -10.77 -5.60 2.73
C ALA A 30 -11.59 -6.88 2.61
N PHE A 31 -11.06 -7.92 1.93
CA PHE A 31 -11.73 -9.22 1.82
C PHE A 31 -11.96 -9.86 3.18
N ARG A 32 -10.95 -9.84 4.07
CA ARG A 32 -11.06 -10.40 5.42
C ARG A 32 -12.04 -9.62 6.28
N LEU A 33 -12.04 -8.29 6.19
CA LEU A 33 -13.01 -7.44 6.89
C LEU A 33 -14.43 -7.75 6.43
N TRP A 34 -14.66 -7.85 5.11
CA TRP A 34 -15.96 -8.25 4.56
C TRP A 34 -16.37 -9.65 5.01
N GLN A 35 -15.46 -10.61 5.04
CA GLN A 35 -15.76 -11.94 5.58
C GLN A 35 -16.24 -11.88 7.03
N LYS A 36 -15.63 -11.02 7.85
CA LYS A 36 -16.03 -10.86 9.25
C LYS A 36 -17.37 -10.16 9.44
N THR A 37 -17.79 -9.29 8.53
CA THR A 37 -19.15 -8.72 8.61
C THR A 37 -20.24 -9.75 8.30
N GLN A 38 -19.89 -10.87 7.65
CA GLN A 38 -20.82 -11.96 7.33
C GLN A 38 -20.89 -13.07 8.40
N MET A 39 -20.00 -13.05 9.39
CA MET A 39 -19.98 -14.05 10.47
C MET A 39 -20.75 -13.52 11.68
N GLU A 40 -21.59 -14.35 12.31
CA GLU A 40 -22.29 -13.98 13.55
C GLU A 40 -21.33 -13.81 14.74
N GLU A 41 -20.18 -14.49 14.73
CA GLU A 41 -19.16 -14.34 15.76
C GLU A 41 -18.31 -13.09 15.54
N THR A 42 -18.45 -12.14 16.47
CA THR A 42 -17.64 -10.93 16.51
C THR A 42 -16.22 -11.27 17.01
N ASP A 43 -15.32 -11.55 16.06
CA ASP A 43 -13.88 -11.68 16.32
C ASP A 43 -13.21 -10.30 16.26
N THR A 44 -13.16 -9.64 17.41
CA THR A 44 -12.60 -8.29 17.55
C THR A 44 -11.13 -8.24 17.12
N PHE A 45 -10.36 -9.30 17.40
CA PHE A 45 -8.96 -9.38 16.98
C PHE A 45 -8.84 -9.46 15.45
N GLY A 46 -9.67 -10.28 14.81
CA GLY A 46 -9.75 -10.38 13.36
C GLY A 46 -10.13 -9.06 12.67
N VAL A 47 -11.05 -8.29 13.26
CA VAL A 47 -11.42 -6.96 12.77
C VAL A 47 -10.26 -5.98 12.93
N LEU A 48 -9.63 -5.93 14.10
CA LEU A 48 -8.49 -5.04 14.36
C LEU A 48 -7.34 -5.31 13.38
N LEU A 49 -7.00 -6.59 13.18
CA LEU A 49 -5.97 -7.02 12.25
C LEU A 49 -6.29 -6.58 10.81
N SER A 50 -7.56 -6.71 10.40
CA SER A 50 -7.99 -6.31 9.06
C SER A 50 -7.85 -4.80 8.85
N LEU A 51 -8.20 -3.98 9.84
CA LEU A 51 -8.02 -2.53 9.79
C LEU A 51 -6.53 -2.13 9.71
N VAL A 52 -5.66 -2.82 10.47
CA VAL A 52 -4.20 -2.61 10.40
C VAL A 52 -3.67 -2.95 9.00
N LEU A 53 -4.08 -4.08 8.42
CA LEU A 53 -3.66 -4.47 7.07
C LEU A 53 -4.11 -3.46 6.01
N ILE A 54 -5.34 -2.97 6.10
CA ILE A 54 -5.85 -1.92 5.20
C ILE A 54 -5.03 -0.63 5.37
N GLY A 55 -4.75 -0.23 6.61
CA GLY A 55 -3.93 0.95 6.89
C GLY A 55 -2.52 0.86 6.31
N ILE A 56 -1.85 -0.29 6.49
CA ILE A 56 -0.54 -0.56 5.89
C ILE A 56 -0.64 -0.54 4.37
N GLY A 57 -1.66 -1.18 3.79
CA GLY A 57 -1.86 -1.21 2.35
C GLY A 57 -2.02 0.18 1.73
N ILE A 58 -2.82 1.04 2.38
CA ILE A 58 -3.00 2.44 1.96
C ILE A 58 -1.68 3.21 2.07
N TYR A 59 -0.91 3.02 3.16
CA TYR A 59 0.37 3.68 3.35
C TYR A 59 1.40 3.29 2.27
N ASP A 60 1.50 2.01 1.94
CA ASP A 60 2.41 1.52 0.90
C ASP A 60 2.02 2.03 -0.49
N LEU A 61 0.71 2.07 -0.80
CA LEU A 61 0.21 2.73 -2.02
C LEU A 61 0.57 4.21 -2.05
N TYR A 62 0.32 4.94 -0.96
CA TYR A 62 0.66 6.36 -0.84
C TYR A 62 2.15 6.59 -1.09
N LYS A 63 3.00 5.79 -0.45
CA LYS A 63 4.46 5.84 -0.60
C LYS A 63 4.87 5.60 -2.04
N TYR A 64 4.27 4.60 -2.71
CA TYR A 64 4.52 4.33 -4.14
C TYR A 64 4.14 5.52 -5.03
N PHE A 65 2.94 6.08 -4.86
CA PHE A 65 2.45 7.19 -5.71
C PHE A 65 3.20 8.50 -5.46
N LYS A 66 3.63 8.77 -4.23
CA LYS A 66 4.50 9.90 -3.91
C LYS A 66 5.98 9.63 -4.23
N GLY A 67 6.32 8.37 -4.52
CA GLY A 67 7.67 7.86 -4.74
C GLY A 67 8.59 7.91 -3.52
N VAL A 68 8.05 8.16 -2.32
CA VAL A 68 8.84 8.38 -1.09
C VAL A 68 9.52 7.08 -0.64
#